data_AF-A0AAV8ZH01-F1
#
_entry.id   AF-A0AAV8ZH01-F1
#
_cell.length_a   1.000
_cell.length_b   1.000
_cell.length_c   1.000
_cell.angle_alpha   90.00
_cell.angle_beta   90.00
_cell.angle_gamma   90.00
#
_symmetry.space_group_name_H-M   'P 1'
#
loop_
_entity.id
_entity.type
_entity.pdbx_description
1 polymer ?
#
loop_
_entity_poly.entity_id
_entity_poly.type
_entity_poly.pdbx_seq_one_letter_code
_entity_poly.pdbx_strand_id
1 'polypeptide(L)' 'MSMQARRLSYFLKLKGPSLITYTACSSSLYAIEHAFKAIMLGEIENAIVGGTNVCLDPLYTLQFAR' A
#
# COMPACT_ATOMS: atom_id res chain seq x y z
N MET A 1 12.21 4.59 0.80
CA MET A 1 12.63 3.18 0.79
C MET A 1 11.60 2.37 1.59
N SER A 2 10.85 1.50 0.92
CA SER A 2 9.56 0.93 1.39
C SER A 2 9.72 -0.14 2.48
N MET A 3 9.85 0.26 3.74
CA MET A 3 9.95 -0.72 4.84
C MET A 3 8.64 -1.48 5.10
N GLN A 4 7.48 -0.84 4.95
CA GLN A 4 6.19 -1.42 5.36
C GLN A 4 5.86 -2.67 4.53
N ALA A 5 5.83 -2.53 3.20
CA ALA A 5 5.58 -3.65 2.29
C ALA A 5 6.68 -4.73 2.41
N ARG A 6 7.95 -4.32 2.51
CA ARG A 6 9.07 -5.27 2.50
C ARG A 6 9.20 -6.06 3.79
N ARG A 7 8.85 -5.47 4.94
CA ARG A 7 8.73 -6.19 6.22
C ARG A 7 7.65 -7.26 6.16
N LEU A 8 6.50 -6.92 5.58
CA LEU A 8 5.40 -7.87 5.42
C LEU A 8 5.80 -9.04 4.50
N SER A 9 6.38 -8.73 3.33
CA SER A 9 6.89 -9.76 2.40
C SER A 9 7.94 -10.66 3.06
N TYR A 10 8.88 -10.10 3.83
CA TYR A 10 9.88 -10.89 4.55
C TYR A 10 9.25 -11.80 5.60
N PHE A 11 8.38 -11.26 6.45
CA PHE A 11 7.72 -12.00 7.52
C PHE A 11 6.86 -13.16 6.98
N LEU A 12 6.13 -12.91 5.90
CA LEU A 12 5.27 -13.90 5.24
C LEU A 12 6.01 -14.76 4.19
N LYS A 13 7.33 -14.56 4.02
CA LYS A 13 8.17 -15.26 3.02
C LYS A 13 7.66 -15.15 1.58
N LEU A 14 7.04 -14.02 1.24
CA LEU A 14 6.54 -13.74 -0.11
C LEU A 14 7.69 -13.33 -1.03
N LYS A 15 7.75 -13.92 -2.22
CA LYS A 15 8.79 -13.65 -3.23
C LYS A 15 8.34 -12.74 -4.37
N GLY A 16 7.06 -12.35 -4.38
CA GLY A 16 6.48 -11.44 -5.38
C GLY A 16 6.86 -9.96 -5.18
N PRO A 17 6.32 -9.06 -6.01
CA PRO A 17 6.56 -7.63 -5.92
C PRO A 17 6.12 -7.06 -4.56
N SER A 18 6.93 -6.14 -4.03
CA SER A 18 6.71 -5.53 -2.71
C SER A 18 6.83 -4.01 -2.82
N LEU A 19 5.68 -3.35 -2.94
CA LEU A 19 5.57 -1.94 -3.32
C LEU A 19 4.73 -1.14 -2.30
N ILE A 20 5.00 0.15 -2.20
CA ILE A 20 4.20 1.11 -1.43
C ILE A 20 3.70 2.15 -2.42
N THR A 21 2.39 2.36 -2.44
CA THR A 21 1.73 3.41 -3.23
C THR A 21 1.29 4.55 -2.31
N TYR A 22 1.35 5.77 -2.83
CA TYR A 22 0.85 6.95 -2.15
C TYR A 22 0.12 7.83 -3.16
N THR A 23 -1.21 7.82 -3.10
CA THR A 23 -2.09 8.67 -3.92
C THR A 23 -3.07 9.44 -3.01
N ALA A 24 -2.59 9.83 -1.81
CA ALA A 24 -3.40 10.44 -0.76
C ALA A 24 -4.62 9.57 -0.36
N CYS A 25 -5.82 10.12 -0.37
CA CYS A 25 -7.04 9.47 0.12
C CYS A 25 -7.41 8.19 -0.66
N SER A 26 -6.97 8.07 -1.91
CA SER A 26 -7.27 6.92 -2.77
C SER A 26 -6.20 5.83 -2.73
N SER A 27 -5.18 5.95 -1.86
CA SER A 27 -4.01 5.07 -1.86
C SER A 27 -4.36 3.58 -1.78
N SER A 28 -5.32 3.21 -0.92
CA SER A 28 -5.76 1.81 -0.77
C SER A 28 -6.49 1.30 -2.01
N LEU A 29 -7.36 2.12 -2.61
CA LEU A 29 -8.09 1.75 -3.82
C LEU A 29 -7.14 1.62 -5.02
N TYR A 30 -6.20 2.55 -5.16
CA TYR A 30 -5.17 2.47 -6.20
C TYR A 30 -4.28 1.24 -6.03
N ALA A 31 -3.92 0.88 -4.80
CA ALA A 31 -3.16 -0.34 -4.54
C ALA A 31 -3.92 -1.61 -4.96
N ILE A 32 -5.24 -1.65 -4.72
CA ILE A 32 -6.10 -2.77 -5.17
C ILE A 32 -6.18 -2.81 -6.69
N GLU A 33 -6.43 -1.67 -7.33
CA GLU A 33 -6.52 -1.57 -8.79
C GLU A 33 -5.23 -2.03 -9.47
N HIS A 34 -4.08 -1.63 -8.93
CA HIS A 34 -2.79 -2.05 -9.43
C HIS A 34 -2.55 -3.56 -9.28
N ALA A 35 -2.88 -4.13 -8.11
CA ALA A 35 -2.78 -5.57 -7.88
C ALA A 35 -3.71 -6.37 -8.80
N PHE A 36 -4.95 -5.90 -8.98
CA PHE A 36 -5.91 -6.52 -9.88
C PHE A 36 -5.39 -6.55 -11.32
N LYS A 37 -4.84 -5.43 -11.81
CA LYS A 37 -4.22 -5.37 -13.15
C LYS A 37 -3.05 -6.34 -13.29
N ALA A 38 -2.16 -6.43 -12.31
CA ALA A 38 -1.03 -7.35 -12.35
C ALA A 38 -1.49 -8.82 -12.42
N ILE A 39 -2.56 -9.18 -11.70
CA ILE A 39 -3.18 -10.51 -11.78
C ILE A 39 -3.80 -10.75 -13.16
N MET A 40 -4.56 -9.79 -13.69
CA MET A 40 -5.20 -9.91 -15.01
C MET A 40 -4.19 -10.02 -16.15
N LEU A 41 -3.01 -9.39 -16.02
CA LEU A 41 -1.91 -9.50 -16.97
C LEU A 41 -1.07 -10.78 -16.80
N GLY A 42 -1.34 -11.58 -15.76
CA GLY A 42 -0.59 -12.79 -15.46
C GLY A 42 0.82 -12.55 -14.90
N GLU A 43 1.11 -11.34 -14.41
CA GLU A 43 2.41 -11.01 -13.82
C GLU A 43 2.58 -11.63 -12.42
N ILE A 44 1.47 -11.75 -11.68
CA ILE A 44 1.40 -12.38 -10.37
C ILE A 44 0.12 -13.22 -10.27
N GLU A 45 0.17 -14.30 -9.52
CA GLU A 45 -1.01 -15.14 -9.26
C GLU A 45 -1.88 -14.54 -8.15
N ASN A 46 -1.22 -14.10 -7.06
CA ASN A 46 -1.86 -13.69 -5.83
C ASN A 46 -1.23 -12.38 -5.34
N ALA A 47 -2.01 -11.53 -4.68
CA ALA A 47 -1.53 -10.28 -4.09
C ALA A 47 -2.08 -10.08 -2.67
N ILE A 48 -1.25 -9.52 -1.79
CA ILE A 48 -1.70 -8.99 -0.50
C ILE A 48 -1.69 -7.47 -0.62
N VAL A 49 -2.86 -6.87 -0.41
CA VAL A 49 -3.03 -5.42 -0.47
C VAL A 49 -3.54 -4.92 0.89
N GLY A 50 -2.95 -3.84 1.37
CA GLY A 50 -3.34 -3.20 2.62
C GLY A 50 -3.11 -1.69 2.57
N GLY A 51 -3.80 -0.96 3.45
CA GLY A 51 -3.62 0.48 3.61
C GLY A 51 -3.59 0.83 5.10
N THR A 52 -2.71 1.76 5.49
CA THR A 52 -2.57 2.22 6.87
C THR A 52 -2.62 3.74 6.91
N ASN A 53 -3.37 4.31 7.87
CA ASN A 53 -3.37 5.73 8.17
C ASN A 53 -3.23 5.90 9.69
N VAL A 54 -2.30 6.75 10.13
CA VAL A 54 -2.07 7.00 11.56
C VAL A 54 -1.89 8.50 11.78
N CYS A 55 -2.74 9.10 12.62
CA CYS A 55 -2.67 10.51 13.00
C CYS A 55 -1.92 10.65 14.32
N LEU A 56 -0.59 10.84 14.25
CA LEU A 56 0.26 10.96 15.44
C LEU A 56 0.55 12.41 15.84
N ASP A 57 0.57 13.31 14.86
CA ASP A 57 0.88 14.73 15.07
C ASP A 57 -0.38 15.57 14.83
N PRO A 58 -0.85 16.35 15.82
CA PRO A 58 -2.02 17.20 15.68
C PRO A 58 -1.89 18.27 14.59
N LEU A 59 -0.67 18.63 14.17
CA LEU A 59 -0.45 19.53 13.03
C LEU A 59 -1.10 19.00 11.74
N TYR A 60 -1.12 17.69 11.50
CA TYR A 60 -1.76 17.12 10.32
C TYR A 60 -3.27 17.36 10.32
N THR A 61 -3.94 17.19 11.47
CA THR A 61 -5.38 17.44 11.56
C THR A 61 -5.70 18.93 11.42
N LEU A 62 -4.87 19.81 11.98
CA LEU A 62 -5.03 21.26 11.85
C LEU A 62 -4.88 21.75 10.41
N GLN A 63 -4.08 21.09 9.58
CA GLN A 63 -3.94 21.41 8.15
C GLN A 63 -5.24 21.21 7.36
N PHE A 64 -6.06 20.23 7.74
CA PHE A 64 -7.35 19.95 7.09
C PHE A 64 -8.54 20.70 7.74
N ALA A 65 -8.29 21.50 8.78
CA ALA A 65 -9.33 22.23 9.52
C ALA A 65 -9.62 23.64 8.95
N ARG A 66 -8.93 24.04 7.88
CA ARG A 66 -9.19 25.26 7.10
C ARG A 66 -9.84 24.91 5.78
#